data_AF-A0A7C2YYX9-F1
#
_entry.id   AF-A0A7C2YYX9-F1
#
_cell.length_a   1.000
_cell.length_b   1.000
_cell.length_c   1.000
_cell.angle_alpha   90.00
_cell.angle_beta   90.00
_cell.angle_gamma   90.00
#
_symmetry.space_group_name_H-M   'P 1'
#
loop_
_entity.id
_entity.type
_entity.pdbx_description
1 polymer ?
#
loop_
_entity_poly.entity_id
_entity_poly.type
_entity_poly.pdbx_seq_one_letter_code
_entity_poly.pdbx_strand_id
1 'polypeptide(L)' 'MKVLVAGGAGFLGREVAEYLLRKGYDVFVLDPLADSHSMEGIKTIRGKSVISIY' A
#
# COMPACT_ATOMS: atom_id res chain seq x y z
N MET A 1 -10.98 -11.61 1.03
CA MET A 1 -11.63 -10.29 0.83
C MET A 1 -10.59 -9.33 0.29
N LYS A 2 -10.94 -8.46 -0.68
CA LYS A 2 -10.02 -7.45 -1.23
C LYS A 2 -10.23 -6.10 -0.53
N VAL A 3 -9.17 -5.35 -0.25
CA VAL A 3 -9.23 -4.04 0.42
C VAL A 3 -8.36 -3.03 -0.32
N LEU A 4 -8.88 -1.82 -0.54
CA LEU A 4 -8.12 -0.68 -1.06
C LEU A 4 -7.80 0.28 0.08
N VAL A 5 -6.54 0.66 0.23
CA VAL A 5 -6.06 1.67 1.16
C VAL A 5 -5.61 2.89 0.36
N ALA A 6 -6.43 3.94 0.36
CA ALA A 6 -6.05 5.24 -0.18
C ALA A 6 -5.10 5.96 0.81
N GLY A 7 -4.03 6.58 0.31
CA GLY A 7 -2.97 7.15 1.16
C GLY A 7 -2.13 6.09 1.87
N GLY A 8 -2.08 4.86 1.33
CA GLY A 8 -1.45 3.70 1.98
C GLY A 8 0.08 3.73 2.07
N ALA A 9 0.74 4.67 1.40
CA ALA A 9 2.17 4.92 1.54
C ALA A 9 2.48 5.97 2.63
N GLY A 10 1.48 6.73 3.08
CA GLY A 10 1.61 7.67 4.20
C GLY A 10 1.75 7.01 5.58
N PHE A 11 1.99 7.83 6.61
CA PHE A 11 2.29 7.38 7.98
C PHE A 11 1.27 6.38 8.54
N LEU A 12 -0.02 6.73 8.54
CA LEU A 12 -1.08 5.84 9.03
C LEU A 12 -1.44 4.76 8.00
N GLY A 13 -1.40 5.11 6.71
CA GLY A 13 -1.79 4.21 5.64
C GLY A 13 -0.94 2.95 5.60
N ARG A 14 0.37 3.09 5.86
CA ARG A 14 1.29 1.95 5.94
C ARG A 14 0.95 1.00 7.09
N GLU A 15 0.73 1.52 8.30
CA GLU A 15 0.39 0.70 9.46
C GLU A 15 -0.93 -0.07 9.24
N VAL A 16 -1.92 0.59 8.63
CA VAL A 16 -3.21 -0.03 8.28
C VAL A 16 -3.03 -1.12 7.22
N ALA A 17 -2.27 -0.86 6.16
CA ALA A 17 -2.00 -1.82 5.10
C ALA A 17 -1.26 -3.05 5.66
N GLU A 18 -0.22 -2.86 6.49
CA GLU A 18 0.51 -3.94 7.14
C GLU A 18 -0.39 -4.78 8.08
N TYR A 19 -1.25 -4.13 8.87
CA TYR A 19 -2.21 -4.83 9.73
C TYR A 19 -3.17 -5.72 8.93
N LEU A 20 -3.74 -5.19 7.83
CA LEU A 20 -4.66 -5.93 6.97
C LEU A 20 -3.95 -7.10 6.26
N LEU A 21 -2.71 -6.91 5.79
CA LEU A 21 -1.91 -7.99 5.23
C LEU A 21 -1.67 -9.10 6.26
N ARG A 22 -1.31 -8.77 7.51
CA ARG A 22 -1.12 -9.75 8.59
C ARG A 22 -2.40 -10.52 8.93
N LYS A 23 -3.57 -9.93 8.68
CA LYS A 23 -4.88 -10.59 8.86
C LYS A 23 -5.31 -11.44 7.65
N GLY A 24 -4.50 -11.51 6.59
CA GLY A 24 -4.75 -12.36 5.41
C GLY A 24 -5.63 -11.71 4.33
N TYR A 25 -5.78 -10.38 4.35
CA TYR A 25 -6.50 -9.66 3.30
C TYR A 25 -5.62 -9.48 2.05
N ASP A 26 -6.26 -9.38 0.88
CA ASP A 26 -5.63 -9.00 -0.40
C ASP A 26 -5.69 -7.46 -0.49
N VAL A 27 -4.58 -6.79 -0.18
CA VAL A 27 -4.53 -5.34 0.04
C VAL A 27 -3.92 -4.62 -1.17
N PHE A 28 -4.62 -3.59 -1.64
CA PHE A 28 -4.19 -2.68 -2.69
C PHE A 28 -3.95 -1.31 -2.07
N VAL A 29 -2.89 -0.64 -2.49
CA VAL A 29 -2.58 0.73 -2.03
C VAL A 29 -2.70 1.67 -3.22
N LEU A 30 -3.43 2.77 -3.03
CA LEU A 30 -3.47 3.90 -3.94
C LEU A 30 -2.94 5.12 -3.21
N ASP A 31 -1.83 5.68 -3.68
CA ASP A 31 -1.25 6.88 -3.07
C ASP A 31 -0.75 7.79 -4.19
N PRO A 32 -1.20 9.06 -4.25
CA PRO A 32 -0.54 10.03 -5.10
C PRO A 32 0.83 10.27 -4.50
N LEU A 33 1.87 9.62 -5.05
CA LEU A 33 3.28 9.78 -4.67
C LEU A 33 3.77 11.21 -4.99
N ALA A 34 3.18 12.19 -4.34
CA ALA A 34 3.59 13.58 -4.35
C ALA A 34 4.59 13.75 -3.21
N ASP A 35 5.87 13.74 -3.57
CA ASP A 35 7.04 14.16 -2.78
C ASP A 35 6.90 14.13 -1.25
N SER A 36 7.27 13.01 -0.65
CA SER A 36 7.68 13.01 0.77
C SER A 36 8.84 12.03 1.01
N HIS A 37 10.03 12.48 0.62
CA HIS A 37 11.34 12.18 1.25
C HIS A 37 11.73 10.73 1.60
N SER A 38 11.08 9.72 1.01
CA SER A 38 11.47 8.32 1.15
C SER A 38 11.28 7.59 -0.17
N MET A 39 12.24 7.77 -1.07
CA MET A 39 12.38 6.99 -2.31
C MET A 39 12.84 5.55 -2.03
N GLU A 40 12.18 4.89 -1.09
CA GLU A 40 12.40 3.48 -0.76
C GLU A 40 11.07 2.82 -0.44
N GLY A 41 10.60 2.01 -1.38
CA GLY A 41 9.76 0.86 -1.01
C GLY A 41 8.58 0.56 -1.90
N ILE A 42 8.81 0.24 -3.18
CA ILE A 42 7.97 -0.79 -3.80
C ILE A 42 8.37 -2.12 -3.13
N LYS A 43 7.66 -2.52 -2.08
CA LYS A 43 7.78 -3.86 -1.49
C LYS A 43 6.54 -4.68 -1.82
N THR A 44 6.70 -5.56 -2.79
CA THR A 44 5.73 -6.59 -3.13
C THR A 44 5.66 -7.59 -1.97
N ILE A 45 4.50 -7.69 -1.31
CA ILE A 45 4.24 -8.77 -0.34
C ILE A 45 3.07 -9.60 -0.90
N ARG A 46 3.43 -10.77 -1.45
CA ARG A 46 2.57 -11.84 -2.01
C ARG A 46 1.73 -11.51 -3.25
N GLY A 47 2.41 -11.51 -4.41
CA GLY A 47 1.93 -12.23 -5.60
C GLY A 47 0.84 -11.59 -6.46
N LYS A 48 0.44 -10.33 -6.24
CA LYS A 48 -0.42 -9.61 -7.19
C LYS A 48 0.06 -8.18 -7.40
N SER A 49 0.13 -7.80 -8.68
CA SER A 49 0.62 -6.50 -9.15
C SER A 49 -0.16 -5.34 -8.55
N VAL A 50 0.59 -4.33 -8.09
CA VAL A 50 0.04 -3.00 -7.77
C VAL A 50 0.00 -2.22 -9.08
N ILE A 51 -1.19 -1.77 -9.47
CA ILE A 51 -1.36 -0.84 -10.59
C ILE A 51 -1.32 0.56 -10.00
N SER A 52 -0.25 1.31 -10.28
CA SER A 52 -0.26 2.76 -10.12
C SER A 52 -1.01 3.34 -11.32
N ILE A 53 -2.10 4.04 -11.06
CA ILE A 53 -2.78 4.88 -12.05
C ILE A 53 -2.46 6.31 -11.62
N TYR A 54 -1.76 7.04 -12.50
CA TYR A 54 -1.43 8.45 -12.31
C TYR A 54 -2.68 9.31 -12.18
#